data_AF-A0A951LFQ7-F1
#
_entry.id   AF-A0A951LFQ7-F1
#
_cell.length_a   1.000
_cell.length_b   1.000
_cell.length_c   1.000
_cell.angle_alpha   90.00
_cell.angle_beta   90.00
_cell.angle_gamma   90.00
#
_symmetry.space_group_name_H-M   'P 1'
#
loop_
_entity.id
_entity.type
_entity.pdbx_description
1 polymer ?
#
loop_
_entity_poly.entity_id
_entity_poly.type
_entity_poly.pdbx_seq_one_letter_code
_entity_poly.pdbx_strand_id
1 'polypeptide(L)' 'MPRFRGKLVQDGVLSAEQADQVMEEARNEMRAAVEFGVESPLPEPEEALNYVYA' A
#
# COMPACT_ATOMS: atom_id res chain seq x y z
N MET A 1 -12.46 4.10 3.42
CA MET A 1 -13.63 3.58 4.17
C MET A 1 -14.17 4.62 5.16
N PRO A 2 -14.97 5.62 4.72
CA PRO A 2 -15.37 6.74 5.57
C PRO A 2 -16.19 6.34 6.81
N ARG A 3 -17.08 5.35 6.66
CA ARG A 3 -17.97 4.87 7.72
C ARG A 3 -17.22 4.15 8.85
N PHE A 4 -16.19 3.38 8.51
CA PHE A 4 -15.40 2.64 9.48
C PHE A 4 -14.50 3.57 10.31
N ARG A 5 -13.84 4.54 9.65
CA ARG A 5 -13.09 5.61 10.33
C ARG A 5 -13.98 6.38 11.30
N GLY A 6 -15.17 6.79 10.86
CA GLY A 6 -16.11 7.54 11.71
C GLY A 6 -16.52 6.78 12.97
N LYS A 7 -16.70 5.46 12.87
CA LYS A 7 -17.01 4.60 14.02
C LYS A 7 -15.85 4.53 15.03
N LEU A 8 -14.61 4.36 14.57
CA LEU A 8 -13.44 4.28 15.46
C LEU A 8 -13.18 5.58 16.21
N VAL A 9 -13.45 6.73 15.58
CA VAL A 9 -13.35 8.04 16.23
C VAL A 9 -14.48 8.26 17.25
N GLN A 10 -15.73 7.88 16.91
CA GLN A 10 -16.84 7.96 17.86
C GLN A 10 -16.65 7.06 19.08
N ASP A 11 -16.11 5.85 18.87
CA ASP A 11 -15.85 4.88 19.94
C ASP A 11 -14.60 5.26 20.77
N GLY A 12 -13.92 6.37 20.45
CA GLY A 12 -12.75 6.89 21.17
C GLY A 12 -11.48 6.04 21.02
N VAL A 13 -11.48 5.08 20.10
CA VAL A 13 -10.37 4.16 19.85
C VAL A 13 -9.21 4.87 19.16
N LEU A 14 -9.52 5.86 18.31
CA LEU A 14 -8.56 6.67 17.56
C LEU A 14 -9.02 8.13 17.55
N SER A 15 -8.08 9.07 17.66
CA SER A 15 -8.38 10.48 17.37
C SER A 15 -8.59 10.70 15.87
N ALA A 16 -9.22 11.81 15.50
CA ALA A 16 -9.37 12.18 14.09
C ALA A 16 -7.99 12.37 13.42
N GLU A 17 -7.04 12.99 14.13
CA GLU A 17 -5.68 13.22 13.64
C GLU A 17 -4.94 11.89 13.43
N GLN A 18 -5.03 10.95 14.37
CA GLN A 18 -4.41 9.63 14.22
C GLN A 18 -5.00 8.85 13.04
N ALA A 19 -6.31 8.93 12.85
CA ALA A 19 -6.97 8.29 11.72
C ALA A 19 -6.54 8.89 10.38
N ASP A 20 -6.24 10.19 10.33
CA ASP A 20 -5.74 10.85 9.12
C ASP A 20 -4.27 10.52 8.86
N GLN A 21 -3.45 10.46 9.91
CA GLN A 21 -2.06 10.05 9.83
C GLN A 21 -1.91 8.64 9.25
N VAL A 22 -2.69 7.67 9.75
CA VAL A 22 -2.67 6.29 9.23
C VAL A 22 -3.04 6.24 7.75
N MET A 23 -4.02 7.06 7.34
CA MET A 23 -4.42 7.13 5.92
C MET A 23 -3.33 7.76 5.05
N GLU A 24 -2.58 8.72 5.57
CA GLU A 24 -1.46 9.35 4.85
C GLU A 24 -0.27 8.39 4.72
N GLU A 25 0.10 7.71 5.80
CA GLU A 25 1.16 6.69 5.82
C GLU A 25 0.86 5.58 4.80
N ALA A 26 -0.35 5.03 4.81
CA ALA A 26 -0.76 4.00 3.85
C ALA A 26 -0.69 4.49 2.38
N ARG A 27 -1.02 5.77 2.13
CA ARG A 27 -0.91 6.36 0.79
C ARG A 27 0.54 6.53 0.36
N ASN A 28 1.41 6.89 1.29
CA ASN A 28 2.83 7.09 1.01
C ASN A 28 3.52 5.75 0.75
N GLU A 29 3.22 4.71 1.54
CA GLU A 29 3.71 3.35 1.31
C GLU A 29 3.25 2.81 -0.04
N MET A 30 1.96 2.96 -0.38
CA MET A 30 1.45 2.56 -1.69
C MET A 30 2.14 3.29 -2.85
N ARG A 31 2.43 4.58 -2.68
CA ARG A 31 3.13 5.36 -3.70
C ARG A 31 4.55 4.86 -3.91
N ALA A 32 5.28 4.63 -2.82
CA ALA A 32 6.64 4.08 -2.88
C ALA A 32 6.65 2.69 -3.55
N ALA A 33 5.67 1.84 -3.27
CA ALA A 33 5.55 0.53 -3.93
C ALA A 33 5.28 0.65 -5.44
N VAL A 34 4.44 1.60 -5.86
CA VAL A 34 4.18 1.87 -7.29
C VAL A 34 5.42 2.42 -7.98
N GLU A 35 6.08 3.40 -7.37
CA GLU A 35 7.32 3.99 -7.89
C GLU A 35 8.39 2.92 -8.06
N PHE A 36 8.62 2.09 -7.04
CA PHE A 36 9.50 0.93 -7.14
C PHE A 36 9.14 0.02 -8.32
N GLY A 37 7.86 -0.32 -8.49
CA GLY A 37 7.42 -1.19 -9.59
C GLY A 37 7.63 -0.59 -10.98
N VAL A 38 7.52 0.73 -11.12
CA VAL A 38 7.71 1.44 -12.41
C VAL A 38 9.20 1.67 -12.71
N GLU A 39 10.00 1.98 -11.69
CA GLU A 39 11.43 2.23 -11.83
C GLU A 39 12.26 0.95 -11.90
N SER A 40 11.70 -0.19 -11.47
CA SER A 40 12.38 -1.46 -11.53
C SER A 40 12.73 -1.83 -12.98
N PRO A 41 13.97 -2.29 -13.24
CA PRO A 41 14.34 -2.80 -14.54
C PRO A 41 13.48 -4.02 -14.91
N LEU A 42 13.24 -4.19 -16.20
CA LEU A 42 12.62 -5.40 -16.70
C LEU A 42 13.59 -6.59 -16.51
N PRO A 43 13.07 -7.80 -16.25
CA PRO A 43 13.90 -8.99 -16.19
C PRO A 43 14.54 -9.29 -17.55
N GLU A 44 15.65 -10.01 -17.55
CA GLU A 44 16.29 -10.44 -18.80
C GLU A 44 15.37 -11.41 -19.57
N PRO A 45 15.37 -11.40 -20.92
CA PRO A 45 14.47 -12.23 -21.72
C PRO A 45 14.56 -13.73 -21.40
N GLU A 46 15.75 -14.23 -21.04
CA GLU A 46 16.00 -15.62 -20.68
C GLU A 46 15.28 -16.02 -19.38
N GLU A 47 15.01 -15.06 -18.49
CA GLU A 47 14.29 -15.31 -17.24
C GLU A 47 12.82 -15.68 -17.46
N ALA A 48 12.27 -15.44 -18.66
CA ALA A 48 10.91 -15.86 -19.02
C ALA A 48 10.74 -17.40 -19.00
N LEU A 49 11.83 -18.16 -19.08
CA LEU A 49 11.82 -19.62 -18.99
C LEU A 49 11.92 -20.14 -17.55
N ASN A 50 12.16 -19.25 -16.58
CA ASN A 50 12.12 -19.62 -15.17
C ASN A 50 10.67 -19.97 -14.79
N TYR A 51 10.49 -21.03 -13.99
CA TYR A 51 9.19 -21.49 -13.47
C TYR A 51 8.23 -22.12 -14.50
N VAL A 52 8.75 -22.64 -15.62
CA VAL A 52 7.94 -23.41 -16.60
C VAL A 52 7.42 -24.74 -16.01
N TYR A 53 8.13 -25.33 -15.05
CA TYR A 53 7.69 -26.48 -14.28
C TYR A 53 7.74 -26.16 -12.78
N ALA A 54 6.79 -26.71 -12.02
CA ALA A 54 6.57 -26.46 -10.60
C ALA A 54 7.51 -27.25 -9.68
#